data_AF-A0A5E7G005-F1
#
_entry.id   AF-A0A5E7G005-F1
#
_cell.length_a   1.000
_cell.length_b   1.000
_cell.length_c   1.000
_cell.angle_alpha   90.00
_cell.angle_beta   90.00
_cell.angle_gamma   90.00
#
_symmetry.space_group_name_H-M   'P 1'
#
loop_
_entity.id
_entity.type
_entity.pdbx_description
1 polymer ?
#
loop_
_entity_poly.entity_id
_entity_poly.type
_entity_poly.pdbx_seq_one_letter_code
_entity_poly.pdbx_strand_id
1 'polypeptide(L)'
;MQSIHDAYVATSKPDLAVDWVKASLQRQFGSVTVYPDLQSLRAAKPDVVAIVDTRSQLMTSRSSDIEADVRAMFYDSNFNYIGTAQGYDAKALSPVWTDYKRSEEIVADINEQQNVQVRALQKFDQSLSNLLTGPTDKVSMVDNKTGFKLY
;
A
#
# COMPACT_ATOMS: atom_id res chain seq x y z
N MET A 1 -13.29 -7.01 29.52
CA MET A 1 -12.56 -8.02 28.72
C MET A 1 -13.25 -8.31 27.39
N GLN A 2 -14.55 -8.63 27.36
CA GLN A 2 -15.27 -8.90 26.10
C GLN A 2 -15.13 -7.77 25.07
N SER A 3 -15.29 -6.51 25.49
CA SER A 3 -15.15 -5.33 24.62
C SER A 3 -13.77 -5.18 23.95
N ILE A 4 -12.68 -5.56 24.65
CA ILE A 4 -11.32 -5.51 24.10
C ILE A 4 -11.12 -6.62 23.08
N HIS A 5 -11.61 -7.84 23.38
CA HIS A 5 -11.59 -8.95 22.44
C HIS A 5 -12.37 -8.63 21.17
N ASP A 6 -13.58 -8.11 21.32
CA ASP A 6 -14.45 -7.72 20.20
C ASP A 6 -13.78 -6.64 19.32
N ALA A 7 -13.07 -5.68 19.93
CA ALA A 7 -12.30 -4.68 19.19
C ALA A 7 -11.17 -5.31 18.35
N TYR A 8 -10.39 -6.24 18.92
CA TYR A 8 -9.37 -6.96 18.15
C TYR A 8 -9.99 -7.78 17.00
N VAL A 9 -11.10 -8.47 17.24
CA VAL A 9 -11.80 -9.23 16.19
C VAL A 9 -12.31 -8.31 15.09
N ALA A 10 -12.94 -7.19 15.45
CA ALA A 10 -13.50 -6.24 14.49
C ALA A 10 -12.44 -5.57 13.61
N THR A 11 -11.23 -5.35 14.15
CA THR A 11 -10.11 -4.70 13.46
C THR A 11 -9.17 -5.69 12.75
N SER A 12 -9.30 -6.99 13.00
CA SER A 12 -8.43 -8.04 12.44
C SER A 12 -8.72 -8.31 10.96
N LYS A 13 -8.05 -7.56 10.08
CA LYS A 13 -8.11 -7.76 8.61
C LYS A 13 -6.70 -7.93 8.04
N PRO A 14 -6.14 -9.16 8.07
CA PRO A 14 -4.75 -9.39 7.66
C PRO A 14 -4.48 -9.02 6.19
N ASP A 15 -5.48 -9.19 5.32
CA ASP A 15 -5.36 -8.94 3.88
C ASP A 15 -5.69 -7.50 3.48
N LEU A 16 -6.11 -6.64 4.42
CA LEU A 16 -6.64 -5.30 4.12
C LEU A 16 -5.72 -4.47 3.22
N ALA A 17 -4.42 -4.43 3.55
CA ALA A 17 -3.47 -3.61 2.80
C ALA A 17 -3.26 -4.14 1.38
N VAL A 18 -3.15 -5.46 1.22
CA VAL A 18 -2.96 -6.10 -0.09
C VAL A 18 -4.20 -5.92 -0.96
N ASP A 19 -5.39 -6.16 -0.40
CA ASP A 19 -6.67 -5.99 -1.11
C ASP A 19 -6.88 -4.53 -1.52
N TRP A 20 -6.57 -3.58 -0.65
CA TRP A 20 -6.67 -2.16 -0.96
C TRP A 20 -5.70 -1.75 -2.08
N VAL A 21 -4.43 -2.17 -2.01
CA VAL A 21 -3.45 -1.87 -3.06
C VAL A 21 -3.90 -2.46 -4.39
N LYS A 22 -4.34 -3.72 -4.40
CA LYS A 22 -4.87 -4.38 -5.60
C LYS A 22 -6.06 -3.61 -6.19
N ALA A 23 -7.03 -3.24 -5.36
CA ALA A 23 -8.19 -2.46 -5.80
C ALA A 23 -7.79 -1.08 -6.36
N SER A 24 -6.76 -0.46 -5.78
CA SER A 24 -6.26 0.84 -6.21
C SER A 24 -5.52 0.78 -7.54
N LEU A 25 -4.72 -0.27 -7.76
CA LEU A 25 -4.12 -0.55 -9.06
C LEU A 25 -5.19 -0.87 -10.11
N GLN A 26 -6.19 -1.67 -9.78
CA GLN A 26 -7.29 -2.03 -10.71
C GLN A 26 -8.13 -0.82 -11.13
N ARG A 27 -8.22 0.23 -10.31
CA ARG A 27 -8.90 1.49 -10.69
C ARG A 27 -8.10 2.32 -11.68
N GLN A 28 -6.77 2.18 -11.71
CA GLN A 28 -5.87 3.03 -12.49
C GLN A 28 -5.34 2.37 -13.76
N PHE A 29 -5.22 1.05 -13.77
CA PHE A 29 -4.68 0.28 -14.88
C PHE A 29 -5.77 -0.56 -15.55
N GLY A 30 -5.65 -0.77 -16.87
CA GLY A 30 -6.65 -1.53 -17.64
C GLY A 30 -6.78 -3.00 -17.21
N SER A 31 -5.69 -3.65 -16.82
CA SER A 31 -5.69 -4.98 -16.22
C SER A 31 -4.60 -5.11 -15.16
N VAL A 32 -4.89 -5.87 -14.11
CA VAL A 32 -3.95 -6.13 -13.01
C VAL A 32 -3.97 -7.61 -12.68
N THR A 33 -2.82 -8.25 -12.80
CA THR A 33 -2.62 -9.66 -12.48
C THR A 33 -1.56 -9.79 -11.39
N VAL A 34 -1.89 -10.51 -10.31
CA VAL A 34 -0.93 -10.83 -9.25
C VAL A 34 -0.21 -12.12 -9.64
N TYR A 35 1.12 -12.07 -9.68
CA TYR A 35 1.94 -13.22 -9.97
C TYR A 35 2.57 -13.77 -8.69
N PRO A 36 2.61 -15.10 -8.51
CA PRO A 36 3.20 -15.72 -7.33
C PRO A 36 4.73 -15.66 -7.34
N ASP A 37 5.35 -15.46 -8.51
CA ASP A 37 6.80 -15.47 -8.69
C ASP A 37 7.24 -14.64 -9.90
N LEU A 38 8.54 -14.30 -9.92
CA LEU A 38 9.15 -13.50 -10.99
C LEU A 38 9.24 -14.23 -12.35
N GLN A 39 9.30 -15.56 -12.38
CA GLN A 39 9.37 -16.29 -13.65
C GLN A 39 8.04 -16.19 -14.39
N SER A 40 6.93 -16.42 -13.69
CA SER A 40 5.57 -16.27 -14.20
C SER A 40 5.31 -14.83 -14.66
N LEU A 41 5.75 -13.84 -13.87
CA LEU A 41 5.64 -12.43 -14.22
C LEU A 41 6.42 -12.09 -15.51
N ARG A 42 7.67 -12.56 -15.63
CA ARG A 42 8.50 -12.32 -16.84
C ARG A 42 7.94 -13.00 -18.09
N ALA A 43 7.37 -14.19 -17.94
CA ALA A 43 6.75 -14.92 -19.06
C ALA A 43 5.54 -14.16 -19.63
N ALA A 44 4.79 -13.45 -18.78
CA ALA A 44 3.61 -12.69 -19.18
C ALA A 44 3.91 -11.37 -19.90
N LYS A 45 5.13 -10.83 -19.76
CA LYS A 45 5.58 -9.57 -20.40
C LYS A 45 4.60 -8.39 -20.18
N PRO A 46 4.30 -8.01 -18.93
CA PRO A 46 3.42 -6.87 -18.66
C PRO A 46 4.04 -5.55 -19.10
N ASP A 47 3.19 -4.55 -19.39
CA ASP A 47 3.64 -3.21 -19.75
C ASP A 47 4.30 -2.49 -18.56
N VAL A 48 3.78 -2.73 -17.37
CA VAL A 48 4.25 -2.17 -16.10
C VAL A 48 4.28 -3.26 -15.04
N VAL A 49 5.35 -3.30 -14.26
CA VAL A 49 5.53 -4.19 -13.11
C VAL A 49 5.43 -3.37 -11.82
N ALA A 50 4.66 -3.85 -10.84
CA ALA A 50 4.61 -3.26 -9.51
C ALA A 50 5.09 -4.27 -8.46
N ILE A 51 6.05 -3.88 -7.62
CA ILE A 51 6.43 -4.62 -6.42
C ILE A 51 5.79 -3.92 -5.22
N VAL A 52 4.98 -4.65 -4.45
CA VAL A 52 4.23 -4.13 -3.32
C VAL A 52 4.89 -4.55 -2.01
N ASP A 53 5.18 -3.59 -1.14
CA ASP A 53 5.64 -3.78 0.24
C ASP A 53 4.64 -3.12 1.19
N THR A 54 4.07 -3.89 2.11
CA THR A 54 3.12 -3.40 3.12
C THR A 54 3.58 -3.85 4.50
N ARG A 55 3.75 -2.91 5.42
CA ARG A 55 4.18 -3.16 6.80
C ARG A 55 3.28 -2.43 7.77
N SER A 56 3.01 -3.05 8.91
CA SER A 56 2.24 -2.44 10.00
C SER A 56 2.85 -2.83 11.34
N GLN A 57 3.17 -1.81 12.14
CA GLN A 57 3.52 -2.00 13.54
C GLN A 57 2.25 -1.90 14.37
N LEU A 58 1.92 -3.00 15.04
CA LEU A 58 0.79 -3.05 15.95
C LEU A 58 1.25 -2.66 17.36
N MET A 59 0.31 -2.15 18.14
CA MET A 59 0.53 -1.92 19.56
C MET A 59 0.85 -3.25 20.23
N THR A 60 1.87 -3.24 21.07
CA THR A 60 2.24 -4.40 21.89
C THR A 60 2.05 -4.05 23.34
N SER A 61 2.31 -5.00 24.23
CA SER A 61 2.57 -4.62 25.61
C SER A 61 3.73 -3.63 25.61
N ARG A 62 4.87 -3.99 24.97
CA ARG A 62 6.19 -3.31 24.86
C ARG A 62 6.20 -1.87 24.35
N SER A 63 5.25 -1.51 23.50
CA SER A 63 5.24 -0.24 22.79
C SER A 63 3.81 0.14 22.43
N SER A 64 3.52 1.43 22.55
CA SER A 64 2.27 2.06 22.12
C SER A 64 2.43 2.87 20.85
N ASP A 65 3.58 2.75 20.20
CA ASP A 65 3.78 3.29 18.85
C ASP A 65 3.12 2.34 17.84
N ILE A 66 2.26 2.92 17.02
CA ILE A 66 1.59 2.25 15.91
C ILE A 66 1.99 2.93 14.61
N GLU A 67 2.22 2.13 13.57
CA GLU A 67 2.59 2.66 12.26
C GLU A 67 2.06 1.78 11.13
N ALA A 68 1.88 2.38 9.96
CA ALA A 68 1.59 1.67 8.73
C ALA A 68 2.35 2.30 7.57
N ASP A 69 2.99 1.46 6.76
CA ASP A 69 3.76 1.84 5.58
C ASP A 69 3.33 0.96 4.41
N VAL A 70 2.92 1.59 3.31
CA VAL A 70 2.43 0.93 2.11
C VAL A 70 3.16 1.52 0.93
N ARG A 71 3.85 0.68 0.16
CA ARG A 71 4.66 1.09 -0.99
C ARG A 71 4.37 0.21 -2.20
N ALA A 72 4.29 0.84 -3.36
CA ALA A 72 4.35 0.16 -4.65
C ALA A 72 5.46 0.78 -5.49
N MET A 73 6.44 -0.02 -5.89
CA MET A 73 7.53 0.37 -6.78
C MET A 73 7.20 -0.07 -8.20
N PHE A 74 7.18 0.88 -9.14
CA PHE A 74 6.79 0.64 -10.53
C PHE A 74 8.01 0.57 -11.43
N TYR A 75 7.96 -0.35 -12.39
CA TYR A 75 8.99 -0.58 -13.40
C TYR A 75 8.35 -0.77 -14.78
N ASP A 76 9.08 -0.41 -15.84
CA ASP A 76 8.65 -0.69 -17.21
C ASP A 76 8.86 -2.17 -17.58
N SER A 77 8.50 -2.55 -18.80
CA SER A 77 8.67 -3.90 -19.35
C SER A 77 10.14 -4.38 -19.43
N ASN A 78 11.10 -3.47 -19.33
CA ASN A 78 12.53 -3.76 -19.26
C ASN A 78 13.07 -3.75 -17.82
N PHE A 79 12.19 -3.64 -16.81
CA PHE A 79 12.53 -3.48 -15.39
C PHE A 79 13.30 -2.19 -15.07
N ASN A 80 13.18 -1.15 -15.90
CA ASN A 80 13.65 0.17 -15.52
C ASN A 80 12.69 0.80 -14.52
N TYR A 81 13.23 1.39 -13.46
CA TYR A 81 12.43 2.04 -12.42
C TYR A 81 11.69 3.26 -12.98
N ILE A 82 10.38 3.33 -12.74
CA ILE A 82 9.50 4.43 -13.12
C ILE A 82 9.30 5.37 -11.93
N GLY A 83 8.96 4.82 -10.76
CA GLY A 83 8.59 5.61 -9.60
C GLY A 83 8.04 4.78 -8.45
N THR A 84 7.72 5.45 -7.34
CA THR A 84 7.15 4.83 -6.15
C THR A 84 5.89 5.58 -5.73
N ALA A 85 4.81 4.83 -5.51
CA ALA A 85 3.66 5.32 -4.76
C ALA A 85 3.79 4.86 -3.30
N GLN A 86 3.68 5.78 -2.35
CA GLN A 86 3.82 5.46 -0.93
C GLN A 86 2.78 6.16 -0.07
N GLY A 87 2.32 5.46 0.96
CA GLY A 87 1.58 6.03 2.07
C GLY A 87 2.18 5.60 3.40
N TYR A 88 2.36 6.55 4.30
CA TYR A 88 2.85 6.32 5.65
C TYR A 88 2.01 7.08 6.66
N ASP A 89 1.67 6.42 7.76
CA ASP A 89 1.09 7.06 8.92
C ASP A 89 1.60 6.40 10.20
N ALA A 90 1.75 7.19 11.25
CA ALA A 90 2.18 6.69 12.54
C ALA A 90 1.62 7.54 13.66
N LYS A 91 1.50 6.94 14.84
CA LYS A 91 1.04 7.62 16.04
C LYS A 91 1.65 6.98 17.27
N ALA A 92 2.15 7.81 18.17
CA ALA A 92 2.49 7.41 19.52
C ALA A 92 1.22 7.49 20.38
N LEU A 93 0.75 6.36 20.88
CA LEU A 93 -0.36 6.30 21.84
C LEU A 93 0.19 6.32 23.27
N SER A 94 -0.69 6.59 24.23
CA SER A 94 -0.30 6.45 25.63
C SER A 94 0.09 5.00 25.93
N PRO A 95 1.11 4.74 26.78
CA PRO A 95 1.56 3.38 27.06
C PRO A 95 0.45 2.46 27.58
N VAL A 96 0.37 1.20 27.10
CA VAL A 96 -0.62 0.21 27.57
C VAL A 96 -0.40 -0.17 29.04
N TRP A 97 0.84 -0.08 29.53
CA TRP A 97 1.28 -0.59 30.85
C TRP A 97 1.16 0.35 32.02
N THR A 98 0.67 1.57 31.82
CA THR A 98 0.24 2.31 33.00
C THR A 98 -0.96 1.52 33.51
N ASP A 99 -0.82 0.84 34.67
CA ASP A 99 -1.78 -0.07 35.34
C ASP A 99 -3.18 0.55 35.64
N TYR A 100 -3.51 1.63 34.93
CA TYR A 100 -4.61 2.56 35.11
C TYR A 100 -5.41 2.83 33.83
N LYS A 101 -5.04 2.25 32.67
CA LYS A 101 -5.83 2.42 31.44
C LYS A 101 -7.17 1.72 31.54
N ARG A 102 -8.25 2.46 31.29
CA ARG A 102 -9.60 1.92 31.28
C ARG A 102 -9.83 1.08 30.02
N SER A 103 -10.79 0.16 30.08
CA SER A 103 -11.10 -0.73 28.96
C SER A 103 -11.48 0.06 27.69
N GLU A 104 -12.16 1.19 27.85
CA GLU A 104 -12.57 2.07 26.75
C GLU A 104 -11.38 2.73 26.07
N GLU A 105 -10.34 3.07 26.83
CA GLU A 105 -9.09 3.65 26.29
C GLU A 105 -8.34 2.61 25.45
N ILE A 106 -8.27 1.36 25.94
CA ILE A 106 -7.65 0.26 25.19
C ILE A 106 -8.41 -0.02 23.88
N VAL A 107 -9.74 0.00 23.92
CA VAL A 107 -10.57 -0.14 22.71
C VAL A 107 -10.34 1.01 21.74
N ALA A 108 -10.22 2.24 22.24
CA ALA A 108 -9.92 3.41 21.40
C ALA A 108 -8.54 3.29 20.73
N ASP A 109 -7.54 2.79 21.44
CA ASP A 109 -6.20 2.55 20.89
C ASP A 109 -6.19 1.47 19.80
N ILE A 110 -6.93 0.37 20.00
CA ILE A 110 -7.10 -0.69 18.98
C ILE A 110 -7.77 -0.13 17.72
N ASN A 111 -8.81 0.69 17.87
CA ASN A 111 -9.45 1.35 16.74
C ASN A 111 -8.50 2.33 16.04
N GLU A 112 -7.67 3.03 16.80
CA GLU A 112 -6.70 3.98 16.24
C GLU A 112 -5.60 3.29 15.44
N GLN A 113 -5.23 2.06 15.81
CA GLN A 113 -4.35 1.21 15.00
C GLN A 113 -4.93 0.95 13.61
N GLN A 114 -6.22 0.61 13.52
CA GLN A 114 -6.89 0.46 12.23
C GLN A 114 -6.93 1.80 11.46
N ASN A 115 -7.19 2.92 12.15
CA ASN A 115 -7.22 4.24 11.50
C ASN A 115 -5.87 4.63 10.91
N VAL A 116 -4.76 4.36 11.60
CA VAL A 116 -3.40 4.57 11.06
C VAL A 116 -3.20 3.79 9.77
N GLN A 117 -3.61 2.52 9.72
CA GLN A 117 -3.55 1.71 8.50
C GLN A 117 -4.38 2.30 7.36
N VAL A 118 -5.61 2.73 7.64
CA VAL A 118 -6.49 3.35 6.63
C VAL A 118 -5.92 4.67 6.12
N ARG A 119 -5.36 5.51 6.99
CA ARG A 119 -4.75 6.79 6.58
C ARG A 119 -3.49 6.58 5.74
N ALA A 120 -2.66 5.58 6.06
CA ALA A 120 -1.54 5.20 5.21
C ALA A 120 -2.02 4.77 3.82
N LEU A 121 -3.07 3.94 3.74
CA LEU A 121 -3.66 3.52 2.45
C LEU A 121 -4.26 4.68 1.64
N GLN A 122 -4.91 5.63 2.29
CA GLN A 122 -5.40 6.85 1.62
C GLN A 122 -4.26 7.72 1.08
N LYS A 123 -3.16 7.87 1.84
CA LYS A 123 -1.96 8.57 1.39
C LYS A 123 -1.29 7.84 0.21
N PHE A 124 -1.31 6.51 0.22
CA PHE A 124 -0.86 5.69 -0.91
C PHE A 124 -1.69 5.97 -2.17
N ASP A 125 -3.02 5.99 -2.06
CA ASP A 125 -3.91 6.31 -3.20
C ASP A 125 -3.61 7.69 -3.79
N GLN A 126 -3.39 8.69 -2.92
CA GLN A 126 -3.02 10.03 -3.35
C GLN A 126 -1.65 10.04 -4.06
N SER A 127 -0.66 9.34 -3.48
CA SER A 127 0.67 9.22 -4.08
C SER A 127 0.64 8.49 -5.42
N LEU A 128 -0.20 7.47 -5.57
CA LEU A 128 -0.40 6.74 -6.82
C LEU A 128 -1.03 7.64 -7.88
N SER A 129 -2.09 8.37 -7.51
CA SER A 129 -2.73 9.32 -8.43
C SER A 129 -1.75 10.40 -8.90
N ASN A 130 -0.94 10.95 -7.99
CA ASN A 130 0.09 11.93 -8.33
C ASN A 130 1.17 11.36 -9.26
N LEU A 131 1.61 10.11 -9.03
CA LEU A 131 2.60 9.45 -9.88
C LEU A 131 2.10 9.27 -11.33
N LEU A 132 0.80 8.99 -11.49
CA LEU A 132 0.20 8.73 -12.81
C LEU A 132 -0.23 9.99 -13.55
N THR A 133 -0.49 11.09 -12.83
CA THR A 133 -0.93 12.37 -13.41
C THR A 133 0.17 13.43 -13.50
N GLY A 134 1.32 13.19 -12.88
CA GLY A 134 2.47 14.08 -12.95
C GLY A 134 3.01 14.21 -14.39
N PRO A 135 3.67 15.34 -14.73
CA PRO A 135 4.28 15.52 -16.04
C PRO A 135 5.23 14.36 -16.32
N THR A 136 4.87 13.54 -17.31
CA THR A 136 5.59 12.37 -17.77
C THR A 136 6.85 12.76 -18.57
N ASP A 137 7.72 13.59 -17.99
CA ASP A 137 9.00 13.95 -18.64
C ASP A 137 9.96 12.75 -18.76
N LYS A 138 9.60 11.58 -18.22
CA LYS A 138 10.38 10.34 -18.31
C LYS A 138 9.63 9.12 -18.83
N VAL A 139 8.36 9.23 -19.19
CA VAL A 139 7.68 8.16 -19.91
C VAL A 139 7.80 8.48 -21.40
N SER A 140 9.01 8.28 -21.93
CA SER A 140 9.18 8.11 -23.36
C SER A 140 8.37 6.87 -23.75
N MET A 141 7.13 7.09 -24.19
CA MET A 141 6.42 6.16 -25.03
C MET A 141 7.28 5.99 -26.28
N VAL A 142 8.11 4.97 -26.30
CA VAL A 142 8.84 4.54 -27.49
C VAL A 142 7.82 3.90 -28.42
N ASP A 143 7.01 4.73 -29.05
CA ASP A 143 6.36 4.41 -30.31
C ASP A 143 7.09 5.18 -31.40
N ASN A 144 7.98 4.49 -32.10
CA ASN A 144 8.30 4.84 -33.47
C ASN A 144 8.60 3.58 -34.29
N LYS A 145 7.54 2.79 -34.49
CA LYS A 145 7.39 1.97 -35.69
C LYS A 145 6.16 2.45 -36.46
N THR A 146 6.37 3.39 -37.35
CA THR A 146 5.62 3.42 -38.61
C THR A 146 6.58 3.84 -39.71
N GLY A 147 6.91 2.87 -40.56
CA GLY A 147 7.66 3.12 -41.77
C GLY A 147 6.83 3.99 -42.72
N PHE A 148 7.46 5.00 -43.29
CA PHE A 148 7.08 5.52 -44.59
C PHE A 148 8.28 5.39 -45.52
N LYS A 149 8.19 4.38 -46.40
CA LYS A 149 8.91 4.34 -47.68
C LYS A 149 8.20 5.33 -48.59
N LEU A 150 8.89 6.36 -49.10
CA LEU A 150 8.53 6.99 -50.37
C LEU A 150 9.81 7.52 -51.06
N TYR A 151 10.09 6.87 -52.20
CA TYR A 151 10.93 7.22 -53.36
C TYR A 151 12.27 7.92 -53.17
#